data_AF-A0A7V4T8D0-F1
#
_entry.id   AF-A0A7V4T8D0-F1
#
_cell.length_a   1.000
_cell.length_b   1.000
_cell.length_c   1.000
_cell.angle_alpha   90.00
_cell.angle_beta   90.00
_cell.angle_gamma   90.00
#
_symmetry.space_group_name_H-M   'P 1'
#
loop_
_entity.id
_entity.type
_entity.pdbx_description
1 polymer ?
#
loop_
_entity_poly.entity_id
_entity_poly.type
_entity_poly.pdbx_seq_one_letter_code
_entity_poly.pdbx_strand_id
1 'polypeptide(L)'
;MTSRERLLAAMRFERVDRVPVAPFGLGRLDPTSEIARLLIGKTDPFICSGVPGDPFFGSNCPTEVFTEGDTTTIVRRTPAG
;
A
#
# COMPACT_ATOMS: atom_id res chain seq x y z
N MET A 1 -10.63 13.35 -13.31
CA MET A 1 -9.40 13.21 -12.49
C MET A 1 -8.88 11.77 -12.53
N THR A 2 -7.56 11.57 -12.47
CA THR A 2 -6.93 10.26 -12.21
C THR A 2 -7.06 9.89 -10.72
N SER A 3 -6.81 8.62 -10.34
CA SER A 3 -6.83 8.20 -8.93
C SER A 3 -5.79 8.97 -8.10
N ARG A 4 -4.61 9.19 -8.68
CA ARG A 4 -3.53 9.97 -8.06
C ARG A 4 -3.92 11.43 -7.82
N GLU A 5 -4.51 12.09 -8.82
CA GLU A 5 -4.99 13.47 -8.70
C GLU A 5 -6.01 13.62 -7.57
N ARG A 6 -6.93 12.66 -7.41
CA ARG A 6 -7.92 12.70 -6.31
C ARG A 6 -7.28 12.63 -4.93
N LEU A 7 -6.33 11.73 -4.74
CA LEU A 7 -5.64 11.59 -3.46
C LEU A 7 -4.89 12.89 -3.10
N LEU A 8 -4.17 13.45 -4.06
CA LEU A 8 -3.43 14.71 -3.88
C LEU A 8 -4.35 15.90 -3.58
N ALA A 9 -5.46 16.02 -4.30
CA ALA A 9 -6.46 17.06 -4.05
C ALA A 9 -7.09 16.90 -2.66
N ALA A 10 -7.47 15.68 -2.27
CA ALA A 10 -8.06 15.42 -0.95
C ALA A 10 -7.09 15.71 0.20
N MET A 11 -5.80 15.38 0.06
CA MET A 11 -4.76 15.73 1.05
C MET A 11 -4.60 17.24 1.25
N ARG A 12 -4.88 18.03 0.20
CA ARG A 12 -4.88 19.50 0.23
C ARG A 12 -6.23 20.12 0.58
N PHE A 13 -7.22 19.30 0.95
CA PHE A 13 -8.60 19.72 1.22
C PHE A 13 -9.30 20.41 0.02
N GLU A 14 -8.91 20.04 -1.21
CA GLU A 14 -9.52 20.51 -2.45
C GLU A 14 -10.76 19.68 -2.84
N ARG A 15 -11.62 20.24 -3.71
CA ARG A 15 -12.81 19.53 -4.22
C ARG A 15 -12.39 18.38 -5.14
N VAL A 16 -12.95 17.21 -4.91
CA VAL A 16 -12.77 16.01 -5.75
C VAL A 16 -14.08 15.63 -6.45
N ASP A 17 -13.98 15.01 -7.62
CA ASP A 17 -15.13 14.51 -8.39
C ASP A 17 -15.80 13.27 -7.76
N ARG A 18 -15.09 12.54 -6.87
CA ARG A 18 -15.60 11.45 -6.02
C ARG A 18 -14.63 11.16 -4.86
N VAL A 19 -15.11 10.42 -3.86
CA VAL A 19 -14.29 9.97 -2.71
C VAL A 19 -13.06 9.19 -3.22
N PRO A 20 -11.83 9.61 -2.86
CA PRO A 20 -10.62 8.89 -3.25
C PRO A 20 -10.51 7.55 -2.53
N VAL A 21 -9.97 6.55 -3.22
CA VAL A 21 -9.62 5.25 -2.64
C VAL A 21 -8.11 5.10 -2.73
N ALA A 22 -7.45 4.88 -1.59
CA ALA A 22 -6.03 4.58 -1.53
C ALA A 22 -5.80 3.08 -1.76
N PRO A 23 -4.66 2.67 -2.34
CA PRO A 23 -4.31 1.25 -2.48
C PRO A 23 -4.04 0.58 -1.13
N PHE A 24 -3.74 1.36 -0.08
CA PHE A 24 -3.47 0.89 1.27
C PHE A 24 -4.52 1.44 2.24
N GLY A 25 -4.98 0.58 3.15
CA GLY A 25 -5.85 0.96 4.26
C GLY A 25 -5.13 0.88 5.60
N LEU A 26 -5.84 1.16 6.68
CA LEU A 26 -5.32 1.10 8.05
C LEU A 26 -5.25 -0.33 8.62
N GLY A 27 -5.67 -1.34 7.86
CA GLY A 27 -5.74 -2.73 8.32
C GLY A 27 -6.68 -2.86 9.52
N ARG A 28 -6.13 -3.25 10.68
CA ARG A 28 -6.86 -3.39 11.96
C ARG A 28 -6.72 -2.19 12.90
N LEU A 29 -6.04 -1.11 12.47
CA LEU A 29 -5.89 0.07 13.32
C LEU A 29 -7.21 0.85 13.39
N ASP A 30 -7.54 1.33 14.58
CA ASP A 30 -8.63 2.30 14.77
C ASP A 30 -8.27 3.61 14.04
N PRO A 31 -9.10 4.10 13.10
CA PRO A 31 -8.85 5.33 12.36
C PRO A 31 -8.67 6.59 13.22
N THR A 32 -9.20 6.58 14.44
CA THR A 32 -9.14 7.72 15.38
C THR A 32 -7.95 7.65 16.33
N SER A 33 -7.20 6.54 16.33
CA SER A 33 -6.05 6.34 17.21
C SER A 33 -4.84 7.18 16.81
N GLU A 34 -3.98 7.48 17.79
CA GLU A 34 -2.72 8.18 17.55
C GLU A 34 -1.80 7.42 16.59
N ILE A 35 -1.76 6.09 16.68
CA ILE A 35 -0.93 5.26 15.79
C ILE A 35 -1.40 5.34 14.33
N ALA A 36 -2.71 5.39 14.07
CA ALA A 36 -3.22 5.60 12.72
C ALA A 36 -2.83 6.98 12.19
N ARG A 37 -2.92 8.02 13.03
CA ARG A 37 -2.48 9.37 12.68
C ARG A 37 -0.99 9.43 12.33
N LEU A 38 -0.14 8.75 13.12
CA LEU A 38 1.28 8.63 12.85
C LEU A 38 1.57 7.89 11.55
N LEU A 39 0.91 6.76 11.30
CA LEU A 39 1.06 6.00 10.05
C LEU A 39 0.76 6.88 8.83
N ILE A 40 -0.39 7.57 8.83
CA ILE A 40 -0.80 8.46 7.73
C ILE A 40 0.20 9.61 7.56
N GLY A 41 0.65 10.22 8.66
CA GLY A 41 1.54 11.39 8.61
C GLY A 41 3.02 11.08 8.33
N LYS A 42 3.44 9.81 8.41
CA LYS A 42 4.84 9.39 8.26
C LYS A 42 5.09 8.51 7.04
N THR A 43 4.04 8.04 6.36
CA THR A 43 4.18 7.18 5.18
C THR A 43 3.71 7.89 3.91
N ASP A 44 4.30 7.53 2.77
CA ASP A 44 3.85 8.00 1.45
C ASP A 44 2.93 6.94 0.85
N PRO A 45 1.62 7.22 0.66
CA PRO A 45 0.67 6.25 0.13
C PRO A 45 0.84 5.97 -1.37
N PHE A 46 1.72 6.69 -2.07
CA PHE A 46 2.08 6.44 -3.46
C PHE A 46 3.28 5.50 -3.61
N ILE A 47 4.05 5.28 -2.54
CA ILE A 47 5.22 4.40 -2.55
C ILE A 47 4.81 3.06 -1.96
N CYS A 48 4.70 2.05 -2.82
CA CYS A 48 4.61 0.67 -2.36
C CYS A 48 6.02 0.17 -2.04
N SER A 49 6.34 -0.01 -0.75
CA SER A 49 7.59 -0.66 -0.33
C SER A 49 7.58 -2.18 -0.52
N GLY A 50 6.50 -2.74 -1.09
CA GLY A 50 6.28 -4.18 -1.16
C GLY A 50 5.78 -4.77 0.17
N VAL A 51 5.79 -6.09 0.26
CA VAL A 51 5.42 -6.80 1.51
C VAL A 51 6.60 -6.68 2.48
N PRO A 52 6.37 -6.32 3.76
CA PRO A 52 7.44 -6.19 4.76
C PRO A 52 8.14 -7.52 5.09
N GLY A 53 7.71 -8.63 4.49
CA GLY A 53 8.21 -9.97 4.69
C GLY A 53 7.09 -10.98 4.73
N ASP A 54 7.41 -12.23 4.40
CA ASP A 54 6.52 -13.35 4.66
C ASP A 54 6.30 -13.50 6.17
N PRO A 55 5.09 -13.81 6.66
CA PRO A 55 4.81 -13.92 8.09
C PRO A 55 5.63 -15.03 8.80
N PHE A 56 6.24 -15.95 8.07
CA PHE A 56 7.11 -17.00 8.59
C PHE A 56 8.60 -16.77 8.27
N PHE A 57 8.94 -16.23 7.10
CA PHE A 57 10.34 -15.99 6.67
C PHE A 57 10.85 -14.57 6.89
N GLY A 58 9.98 -13.63 7.26
CA GLY A 58 10.32 -12.22 7.33
C GLY A 58 10.92 -11.73 6.00
N SER A 59 12.00 -10.97 6.07
CA SER A 59 12.74 -10.46 4.92
C SER A 59 13.48 -11.55 4.12
N ASN A 60 13.60 -12.78 4.64
CA ASN A 60 14.31 -13.87 3.98
C ASN A 60 13.42 -14.71 3.05
N CYS A 61 12.18 -14.29 2.80
CA CYS A 61 11.30 -15.00 1.88
C CYS A 61 11.85 -14.92 0.44
N PRO A 62 12.23 -16.06 -0.18
CA PRO A 62 12.66 -16.06 -1.57
C PRO A 62 11.50 -15.55 -2.45
N THR A 63 11.69 -14.35 -3.01
CA THR A 63 10.66 -13.65 -3.78
C THR A 63 11.20 -13.37 -5.17
N GLU A 64 10.47 -13.83 -6.19
CA GLU A 64 10.73 -13.54 -7.60
C GLU A 64 9.64 -12.61 -8.10
N VAL A 65 10.04 -11.48 -8.70
CA VAL A 65 9.10 -10.51 -9.27
C VAL A 65 9.41 -10.37 -10.76
N PHE A 66 8.40 -10.59 -11.59
CA PHE A 66 8.50 -10.39 -13.04
C PHE A 66 7.29 -9.60 -13.53
N THR A 67 7.53 -8.70 -14.47
CA THR A 67 6.52 -7.83 -15.07
C THR A 67 6.52 -8.04 -16.58
N GLU A 68 5.38 -8.44 -17.12
CA GLU A 68 5.14 -8.65 -18.54
C GLU A 68 3.98 -7.77 -18.99
N GLY A 69 4.28 -6.72 -19.76
CA GLY A 69 3.27 -5.73 -20.17
C GLY A 69 2.67 -4.99 -18.96
N ASP A 70 1.37 -5.13 -18.76
CA ASP A 70 0.59 -4.56 -17.66
C ASP A 70 0.40 -5.52 -16.47
N THR A 71 0.97 -6.72 -16.56
CA THR A 71 0.83 -7.76 -15.55
C THR A 71 2.10 -7.89 -14.72
N THR A 72 1.97 -7.76 -13.40
CA THR A 72 3.05 -8.03 -12.43
C THR A 72 2.73 -9.31 -11.68
N THR A 73 3.63 -10.29 -11.78
CA THR A 73 3.56 -11.54 -11.02
C THR A 73 4.60 -11.53 -9.92
N ILE A 74 4.17 -11.87 -8.71
CA ILE A 74 5.03 -11.98 -7.52
C ILE A 74 4.95 -13.42 -7.02
N VAL A 75 6.03 -14.19 -7.18
CA VAL A 75 6.13 -15.55 -6.67
C VAL A 75 6.87 -15.51 -5.34
N ARG A 76 6.19 -15.98 -4.28
CA ARG A 76 6.79 -16.15 -2.94
C ARG A 76 6.90 -17.64 -2.68
N ARG A 77 8.12 -18.15 -2.52
CA ARG A 77 8.34 -19.57 -2.23
C ARG A 77 8.21 -19.79 -0.72
N THR A 78 7.22 -20.58 -0.32
CA THR A 78 7.03 -20.97 1.08
C THR A 78 7.51 -22.42 1.29
N PRO A 79 7.79 -22.88 2.52
CA PRO A 79 8.23 -24.25 2.77
C PRO A 79 7.20 -25.32 2.39
N ALA A 80 5.93 -24.93 2.30
CA ALA A 80 4.86 -25.83 1.91
C ALA A 80 4.72 -26.01 0.39
N GLY A 81 5.53 -25.29 -0.41
CA GLY A 81 5.33 -25.15 -1.86
C GLY A 81 4.69 -23.82 -2.18
#